data_AF-A0A7K8D5K0-F1
#
_entry.id   AF-A0A7K8D5K0-F1
#
_cell.length_a   1.000
_cell.length_b   1.000
_cell.length_c   1.000
_cell.angle_alpha   90.00
_cell.angle_beta   90.00
_cell.angle_gamma   90.00
#
_symmetry.space_group_name_H-M   'P 1'
#
loop_
_entity.id
_entity.type
_entity.pdbx_description
1 polymer ?
#
loop_
_entity_poly.entity_id
_entity_poly.type
_entity_poly.pdbx_seq_one_letter_code
_entity_poly.pdbx_strand_id
1 'polypeptide(L)'
;MAQQRRVQLSTQRPTSTVCVLGTELSLDVCGSAPKGAASFQAQGTPGLRLWVVHEAQSVKLPSSVCRWPLAPGPELLLAMDGPSKDVGDHKVRISYFREGGAVPVGRALLYLTCVEVSLDADVDRSGAVSRTPLDKAAWTWGPEGHGAVLLVNCDRDEAGAERPDSQDSAVRSYNDLQDMSRLVLRTRGPHAIFAGHRLLLHLDFGDADKVGVFYGGDGAAPAEFRHVLGGPKLAYTVRPSRRGHESVFYVEGLAFPDLGFSGLVSFSASLLEVPHKDSPGTPIFTDTVVFRVAPWIMTPNTQPPLEVFVCSVDDNEAFVAAVGALAEKARCPLTVCPPPENRQDRWIQDEVEFGYVQAPHKTFPVVFDSPRDRGLKDFPVRSILGPDFGYVARQAPEGASSLDSFGNLEVSPPVTVRGKEYPLGRILIGSSFPRISWARLGSVLSLGSVPLGPPTKGFPGSIWGRFRVWGRSRVWALPNLPPQGFRLLLASPSACYQLLKEKQEEGFGEAAMFQGLEKVPKPTINEILANEGLRKFNNYAQ
;
A
#
# COMPACT_ATOMS: atom_id res chain seq x y z
N MET A 1 23.80 9.83 2.17
CA MET A 1 24.76 10.83 1.65
C MET A 1 23.95 11.89 0.93
N ALA A 2 24.27 13.17 1.10
CA ALA A 2 23.57 14.24 0.37
C ALA A 2 23.79 14.05 -1.14
N GLN A 3 22.77 14.32 -1.95
CA GLN A 3 22.92 14.25 -3.40
C GLN A 3 23.94 15.31 -3.84
N GLN A 4 25.02 14.87 -4.50
CA GLN A 4 26.11 15.73 -4.94
C GLN A 4 26.04 15.93 -6.46
N ARG A 5 25.98 17.18 -6.92
CA ARG A 5 25.99 17.53 -8.35
C ARG A 5 27.26 18.28 -8.71
N ARG A 6 27.97 17.84 -9.75
CA ARG A 6 29.16 18.55 -10.26
C ARG A 6 28.75 19.72 -11.16
N VAL A 7 29.37 20.87 -10.94
CA VAL A 7 29.18 22.10 -11.72
C VAL A 7 30.51 22.48 -12.38
N GLN A 8 30.47 22.55 -13.70
CA GLN A 8 31.59 23.05 -14.51
C GLN A 8 31.60 24.57 -14.46
N LEU A 9 32.76 25.16 -14.21
CA LEU A 9 32.92 26.61 -14.17
C LEU A 9 33.54 27.11 -15.48
N SER A 10 33.50 28.42 -15.69
CA SER A 10 34.20 29.04 -16.80
C SER A 10 34.89 30.33 -16.35
N THR A 11 36.13 30.50 -16.79
CA THR A 11 36.90 31.74 -16.65
C THR A 11 36.63 32.73 -17.79
N GLN A 12 35.92 32.30 -18.83
CA GLN A 12 35.58 33.14 -19.98
C GLN A 12 34.23 33.82 -19.82
N ARG A 13 33.25 33.15 -19.21
CA ARG A 13 31.89 33.67 -19.01
C ARG A 13 31.39 33.28 -17.62
N PRO A 14 30.57 34.12 -16.98
CA PRO A 14 29.94 33.73 -15.73
C PRO A 14 29.04 32.50 -15.93
N THR A 15 29.07 31.61 -14.96
CA THR A 15 28.21 30.42 -14.90
C THR A 15 27.02 30.72 -13.99
N SER A 16 25.83 30.22 -14.33
CA SER A 16 24.66 30.29 -13.46
C SER A 16 24.13 28.89 -13.23
N THR A 17 23.72 28.55 -12.02
CA THR A 17 23.14 27.23 -11.72
C THR A 17 22.12 27.31 -10.58
N VAL A 18 21.29 26.28 -10.50
CA VAL A 18 20.35 26.06 -9.41
C VAL A 18 20.90 25.03 -8.43
N CYS A 19 20.77 25.34 -7.14
CA CYS A 19 21.04 24.44 -6.03
C CYS A 19 19.72 24.11 -5.33
N VAL A 20 19.50 22.85 -4.97
CA VAL A 20 18.33 22.46 -4.16
C VAL A 20 18.74 22.42 -2.70
N LEU A 21 17.93 23.00 -1.82
CA LEU A 21 18.19 23.03 -0.38
C LEU A 21 18.37 21.60 0.17
N GLY A 22 19.44 21.38 0.94
CA GLY A 22 19.80 20.06 1.45
C GLY A 22 20.71 19.22 0.53
N THR A 23 21.02 19.72 -0.66
CA THR A 23 22.00 19.10 -1.58
C THR A 23 23.36 19.80 -1.54
N GLU A 24 24.38 19.15 -2.12
CA GLU A 24 25.72 19.68 -2.23
C GLU A 24 26.12 19.86 -3.71
N LEU A 25 26.80 20.96 -4.03
CA LEU A 25 27.40 21.19 -5.34
C LEU A 25 28.91 20.98 -5.24
N SER A 26 29.47 20.18 -6.17
CA SER A 26 30.92 20.05 -6.36
C SER A 26 31.36 20.95 -7.50
N LEU A 27 32.23 21.91 -7.23
CA LEU A 27 32.69 22.88 -8.20
C LEU A 27 34.01 22.41 -8.82
N ASP A 28 34.04 22.29 -10.15
CA ASP A 28 35.24 21.86 -10.89
C ASP A 28 36.28 22.99 -10.99
N VAL A 29 37.03 23.18 -9.90
CA VAL A 29 38.05 24.21 -9.80
C VAL A 29 39.26 23.91 -10.69
N CYS A 30 39.62 22.64 -10.86
CA CYS A 30 40.79 22.23 -11.64
C CYS A 30 40.54 22.29 -13.15
N GLY A 31 39.39 21.79 -13.62
CA GLY A 31 39.02 21.80 -15.04
C GLY A 31 38.86 23.21 -15.62
N SER A 32 38.57 24.18 -14.75
CA SER A 32 38.33 25.57 -15.13
C SER A 32 39.56 26.47 -14.96
N ALA A 33 40.68 25.92 -14.47
CA ALA A 33 41.89 26.68 -14.16
C ALA A 33 42.61 27.15 -15.44
N PRO A 34 43.00 28.44 -15.53
CA PRO A 34 43.83 28.93 -16.64
C PRO A 34 45.19 28.23 -16.68
N LYS A 35 45.77 28.12 -17.88
CA LYS A 35 47.09 27.52 -18.07
C LYS A 35 48.14 28.23 -17.20
N GLY A 36 48.86 27.45 -16.39
CA GLY A 36 49.89 27.93 -15.46
C GLY A 36 49.38 28.42 -14.10
N ALA A 37 48.10 28.23 -13.77
CA ALA A 37 47.63 28.42 -12.39
C ALA A 37 48.17 27.30 -11.47
N ALA A 38 48.65 27.67 -10.28
CA ALA A 38 49.17 26.75 -9.27
C ALA A 38 48.27 26.68 -8.02
N SER A 39 47.52 27.75 -7.72
CA SER A 39 46.60 27.81 -6.59
C SER A 39 45.31 28.56 -6.92
N PHE A 40 44.28 28.36 -6.11
CA PHE A 40 43.02 29.10 -6.22
C PHE A 40 42.57 29.65 -4.87
N GLN A 41 41.67 30.61 -4.91
CA GLN A 41 40.97 31.16 -3.76
C GLN A 41 39.48 31.24 -4.08
N ALA A 42 38.64 30.67 -3.23
CA ALA A 42 37.19 30.76 -3.33
C ALA A 42 36.62 31.73 -2.31
N GLN A 43 35.63 32.53 -2.72
CA GLN A 43 34.89 33.43 -1.85
C GLN A 43 33.40 33.38 -2.20
N GLY A 44 32.54 33.26 -1.20
CA GLY A 44 31.10 33.22 -1.34
C GLY A 44 30.42 34.44 -0.70
N THR A 45 29.24 34.79 -1.19
CA THR A 45 28.30 35.68 -0.49
C THR A 45 27.80 35.06 0.83
N PRO A 46 27.33 35.86 1.80
CA PRO A 46 26.68 35.34 3.01
C PRO A 46 25.53 34.37 2.70
N GLY A 47 25.32 33.36 3.56
CA GLY A 47 24.32 32.29 3.37
C GLY A 47 24.82 31.09 2.55
N LEU A 48 26.07 31.14 2.07
CA LEU A 48 26.78 30.02 1.46
C LEU A 48 27.72 29.36 2.45
N ARG A 49 27.66 28.02 2.53
CA ARG A 49 28.70 27.21 3.15
C ARG A 49 29.63 26.69 2.07
N LEU A 50 30.92 26.99 2.20
CA LEU A 50 31.97 26.57 1.29
C LEU A 50 33.02 25.77 2.07
N TRP A 51 33.44 24.63 1.54
CA TRP A 51 34.53 23.84 2.13
C TRP A 51 35.33 23.14 1.03
N VAL A 52 36.61 22.90 1.32
CA VAL A 52 37.52 22.20 0.43
C VAL A 52 37.76 20.82 0.99
N VAL A 53 37.66 19.79 0.14
CA VAL A 53 38.11 18.44 0.43
C VAL A 53 39.45 18.23 -0.26
N HIS A 54 40.48 17.93 0.53
CA HIS A 54 41.85 17.73 0.08
C HIS A 54 42.51 16.63 0.93
N GLU A 55 43.08 15.60 0.29
CA GLU A 55 43.78 14.50 0.98
C GLU A 55 42.98 13.90 2.16
N ALA A 56 41.70 13.60 1.92
CA ALA A 56 40.74 13.08 2.90
C ALA A 56 40.41 14.00 4.10
N GLN A 57 40.89 15.25 4.12
CA GLN A 57 40.50 16.26 5.09
C GLN A 57 39.49 17.23 4.50
N SER A 58 38.45 17.57 5.29
CA SER A 58 37.47 18.60 4.95
C SER A 58 37.77 19.88 5.75
N VAL A 59 38.07 20.96 5.03
CA VAL A 59 38.38 22.25 5.63
C VAL A 59 37.30 23.26 5.23
N LYS A 60 36.49 23.67 6.22
CA LYS A 60 35.56 24.79 6.04
C LYS A 60 36.37 26.03 5.71
N LEU A 61 35.99 26.75 4.66
CA LEU A 61 36.64 27.99 4.29
C LEU A 61 36.14 29.09 5.22
N PRO A 62 36.93 29.58 6.20
CA PRO A 62 36.59 30.82 6.89
C PRO A 62 36.59 31.97 5.88
N SER A 63 35.99 33.09 6.28
CA SER A 63 36.04 34.37 5.56
C SER A 63 37.47 34.92 5.35
N SER A 64 38.50 34.27 5.89
CA SER A 64 39.92 34.58 5.71
C SER A 64 40.60 33.75 4.59
N VAL A 65 40.81 34.44 3.46
CA VAL A 65 41.92 34.46 2.48
C VAL A 65 43.00 33.34 2.45
N CYS A 66 42.70 32.06 2.71
CA CYS A 66 43.67 30.99 2.41
C CYS A 66 43.62 30.59 0.92
N ARG A 67 44.78 30.55 0.27
CA ARG A 67 44.95 30.00 -1.08
C ARG A 67 45.14 28.49 -0.99
N TRP A 68 44.48 27.76 -1.87
CA TRP A 68 44.52 26.31 -1.92
C TRP A 68 45.28 25.84 -3.15
N PRO A 69 46.20 24.86 -3.02
CA PRO A 69 46.92 24.33 -4.18
C PRO A 69 45.95 23.63 -5.14
N LEU A 70 46.18 23.74 -6.46
CA LEU A 70 45.35 23.05 -7.46
C LEU A 70 45.70 21.57 -7.63
N ALA A 71 46.92 21.16 -7.25
CA ALA A 71 47.37 19.78 -7.21
C ALA A 71 47.50 19.36 -5.73
N PRO A 72 47.00 18.18 -5.31
CA PRO A 72 46.64 16.99 -6.09
C PRO A 72 45.15 16.88 -6.50
N GLY A 73 44.43 17.99 -6.72
CA GLY A 73 43.05 17.97 -7.23
C GLY A 73 41.99 18.13 -6.13
N PRO A 74 41.92 19.29 -5.46
CA PRO A 74 40.93 19.54 -4.43
C PRO A 74 39.50 19.59 -4.99
N GLU A 75 38.54 19.12 -4.20
CA GLU A 75 37.12 19.34 -4.47
C GLU A 75 36.60 20.52 -3.66
N LEU A 76 36.06 21.52 -4.34
CA LEU A 76 35.39 22.64 -3.68
C LEU A 76 33.89 22.34 -3.61
N LEU A 77 33.39 22.14 -2.40
CA LEU A 77 31.99 21.83 -2.14
C LEU A 77 31.23 23.06 -1.64
N LEU A 78 29.95 23.12 -2.00
CA LEU A 78 29.03 24.19 -1.65
C LEU A 78 27.68 23.64 -1.19
N ALA A 79 27.14 24.23 -0.12
CA ALA A 79 25.73 24.11 0.25
C ALA A 79 25.14 25.46 0.63
N MET A 80 23.81 25.53 0.56
CA MET A 80 23.01 26.70 0.89
C MET A 80 22.36 26.53 2.27
N ASP A 81 22.19 27.63 3.00
CA ASP A 81 21.49 27.62 4.31
C ASP A 81 19.98 27.88 4.18
N GLY A 82 19.53 28.42 3.05
CA GLY A 82 18.12 28.67 2.78
C GLY A 82 17.83 28.99 1.31
N PRO A 83 16.55 29.09 0.93
CA PRO A 83 16.14 29.45 -0.43
C PRO A 83 16.52 30.89 -0.79
N SER A 84 16.85 31.12 -2.06
CA SER A 84 17.10 32.45 -2.62
C SER A 84 15.85 33.32 -2.61
N LYS A 85 16.04 34.63 -2.52
CA LYS A 85 14.97 35.63 -2.69
C LYS A 85 14.81 36.01 -4.15
N ASP A 86 15.93 36.17 -4.86
CA ASP A 86 15.99 36.57 -6.27
C ASP A 86 16.84 35.58 -7.08
N VAL A 87 16.64 35.55 -8.39
CA VAL A 87 17.43 34.70 -9.29
C VAL A 87 18.88 35.20 -9.29
N GLY A 88 19.82 34.32 -8.93
CA GLY A 88 21.26 34.60 -8.93
C GLY A 88 21.71 35.56 -7.83
N ASP A 89 21.00 35.65 -6.71
CA ASP A 89 21.33 36.52 -5.58
C ASP A 89 22.63 36.11 -4.85
N HIS A 90 22.96 34.81 -4.87
CA HIS A 90 24.19 34.28 -4.31
C HIS A 90 25.29 34.12 -5.35
N LYS A 91 26.54 34.38 -4.93
CA LYS A 91 27.69 34.35 -5.84
C LYS A 91 28.88 33.65 -5.20
N VAL A 92 29.57 32.83 -5.99
CA VAL A 92 30.89 32.30 -5.67
C VAL A 92 31.88 32.83 -6.69
N ARG A 93 32.96 33.43 -6.18
CA ARG A 93 34.09 33.89 -6.98
C ARG A 93 35.29 33.00 -6.71
N ILE A 94 35.84 32.42 -7.77
CA ILE A 94 37.07 31.64 -7.73
C ILE A 94 38.14 32.42 -8.47
N SER A 95 39.22 32.74 -7.77
CA SER A 95 40.37 33.46 -8.30
C SER A 95 41.56 32.52 -8.40
N TYR A 96 42.19 32.44 -9.57
CA TYR A 96 43.33 31.56 -9.85
C TYR A 96 44.63 32.33 -9.83
N PHE A 97 45.70 31.75 -9.27
CA PHE A 97 47.01 32.41 -9.13
C PHE A 97 48.14 31.53 -9.65
N ARG A 98 49.16 32.16 -10.23
CA ARG A 98 50.46 31.52 -10.48
C ARG A 98 51.24 31.36 -9.17
N GLU A 99 52.24 30.48 -9.20
CA GLU A 99 53.20 30.33 -8.10
C GLU A 99 53.87 31.68 -7.77
N GLY A 100 53.90 32.05 -6.48
CA GLY A 100 54.44 33.33 -6.00
C GLY A 100 53.70 34.61 -6.43
N GLY A 101 52.64 34.52 -7.25
CA GLY A 101 51.95 35.68 -7.82
C GLY A 101 50.91 36.31 -6.88
N ALA A 102 50.93 37.63 -6.73
CA ALA A 102 49.93 38.36 -5.93
C ALA A 102 48.59 38.57 -6.68
N VAL A 103 48.63 38.67 -8.02
CA VAL A 103 47.47 39.01 -8.87
C VAL A 103 46.83 37.75 -9.47
N PRO A 104 45.49 37.63 -9.48
CA PRO A 104 44.82 36.51 -10.13
C PRO A 104 45.07 36.49 -11.64
N VAL A 105 45.43 35.33 -12.20
CA VAL A 105 45.59 35.09 -13.64
C VAL A 105 44.27 34.77 -14.36
N GLY A 106 43.23 34.49 -13.59
CA GLY A 106 41.88 34.32 -14.11
C GLY A 106 40.87 34.27 -12.97
N ARG A 107 39.59 34.51 -13.30
CA ARG A 107 38.49 34.47 -12.35
C ARG A 107 37.32 33.71 -12.97
N ALA A 108 36.78 32.76 -12.22
CA ALA A 108 35.49 32.15 -12.53
C ALA A 108 34.43 32.72 -11.57
N LEU A 109 33.27 33.09 -12.11
CA LEU A 109 32.15 33.62 -11.35
C LEU A 109 30.95 32.69 -11.53
N LEU A 110 30.40 32.24 -10.40
CA LEU A 110 29.22 31.39 -10.35
C LEU A 110 28.09 32.16 -9.66
N TYR A 111 26.96 32.30 -10.34
CA TYR A 111 25.69 32.78 -9.78
C TYR A 111 24.83 31.59 -9.38
N LEU A 112 24.25 31.65 -8.19
CA LEU A 112 23.48 30.58 -7.58
C LEU A 112 22.07 31.05 -7.27
N THR A 113 21.11 30.20 -7.60
CA THR A 113 19.73 30.33 -7.11
C THR A 113 19.42 29.09 -6.29
N CYS A 114 19.14 29.24 -5.00
CA CYS A 114 18.72 28.16 -4.14
C CYS A 114 17.20 28.02 -4.16
N VAL A 115 16.71 26.81 -4.42
CA VAL A 115 15.29 26.49 -4.32
C VAL A 115 15.09 25.34 -3.33
N GLU A 116 13.95 25.33 -2.67
CA GLU A 116 13.47 24.16 -1.93
C GLU A 116 12.52 23.39 -2.83
N VAL A 117 12.73 22.09 -2.94
CA VAL A 117 11.84 21.14 -3.62
C VAL A 117 11.77 19.90 -2.74
N SER A 118 10.59 19.57 -2.23
CA SER A 118 10.37 18.37 -1.40
C SER A 118 9.05 17.72 -1.77
N LEU A 119 9.07 16.43 -2.09
CA LEU A 119 7.88 15.61 -2.30
C LEU A 119 7.58 14.86 -1.01
N ASP A 120 6.44 15.12 -0.37
CA ASP A 120 6.16 14.62 0.98
C ASP A 120 4.84 13.85 1.04
N ALA A 121 4.77 12.87 1.94
CA ALA A 121 3.57 12.09 2.25
C ALA A 121 3.50 11.79 3.75
N ASP A 122 2.42 11.14 4.19
CA ASP A 122 2.23 10.69 5.58
C ASP A 122 3.11 9.45 5.89
N VAL A 123 4.41 9.68 6.03
CA VAL A 123 5.44 8.64 6.21
C VAL A 123 5.51 8.15 7.66
N ASP A 124 5.12 9.00 8.62
CA ASP A 124 5.04 8.66 10.05
C ASP A 124 3.67 8.05 10.45
N ARG A 125 2.73 7.98 9.50
CA ARG A 125 1.42 7.33 9.64
C ARG A 125 0.56 8.01 10.71
N SER A 126 0.65 9.34 10.78
CA SER A 126 -0.10 10.19 11.71
C SER A 126 -1.49 10.58 11.20
N GLY A 127 -1.80 10.28 9.93
CA GLY A 127 -3.02 10.71 9.24
C GLY A 127 -2.89 12.07 8.55
N ALA A 128 -1.74 12.73 8.62
CA ALA A 128 -1.50 14.02 7.99
C ALA A 128 -0.09 14.14 7.39
N VAL A 129 0.02 14.83 6.24
CA VAL A 129 1.31 15.02 5.56
C VAL A 129 2.14 16.10 6.24
N SER A 130 3.14 15.68 7.01
CA SER A 130 4.09 16.54 7.69
C SER A 130 5.47 16.53 7.01
N ARG A 131 6.38 17.42 7.43
CA ARG A 131 7.80 17.31 7.09
C ARG A 131 8.45 16.38 8.11
N THR A 132 9.24 15.43 7.63
CA THR A 132 9.87 14.42 8.48
C THR A 132 11.34 14.22 8.10
N PRO A 133 12.23 13.94 9.07
CA PRO A 133 13.59 13.51 8.78
C PRO A 133 13.68 12.03 8.37
N LEU A 134 12.56 11.29 8.39
CA LEU A 134 12.51 9.88 8.00
C LEU A 134 12.80 9.71 6.50
N ASP A 135 13.37 8.56 6.14
CA ASP A 135 13.63 8.22 4.74
C ASP A 135 12.32 7.87 4.02
N LYS A 136 11.75 8.85 3.35
CA LYS A 136 10.51 8.70 2.58
C LYS A 136 10.65 7.82 1.33
N ALA A 137 11.86 7.49 0.90
CA ALA A 137 12.11 6.56 -0.20
C ALA A 137 12.14 5.10 0.26
N ALA A 138 12.00 4.84 1.57
CA ALA A 138 11.96 3.51 2.15
C ALA A 138 10.59 3.22 2.78
N TRP A 139 10.22 1.93 2.81
CA TRP A 139 9.05 1.45 3.51
C TRP A 139 9.43 0.28 4.41
N THR A 140 9.16 0.39 5.71
CA THR A 140 9.57 -0.59 6.73
C THR A 140 8.40 -1.04 7.61
N TRP A 141 8.41 -2.34 7.96
CA TRP A 141 7.42 -2.97 8.84
C TRP A 141 7.74 -2.72 10.32
N GLY A 142 6.71 -2.87 11.17
CA GLY A 142 6.85 -2.82 12.62
C GLY A 142 6.40 -1.48 13.23
N PRO A 143 6.37 -1.40 14.58
CA PRO A 143 5.91 -0.22 15.30
C PRO A 143 6.78 1.01 15.06
N GLU A 144 8.10 0.82 14.93
CA GLU A 144 9.07 1.87 14.56
C GLU A 144 9.24 2.01 13.02
N GLY A 145 8.45 1.26 12.26
CA GLY A 145 8.48 1.28 10.81
C GLY A 145 7.82 2.53 10.25
N HIS A 146 8.28 2.98 9.10
CA HIS A 146 7.80 4.17 8.42
C HIS A 146 7.51 3.89 6.94
N GLY A 147 6.90 4.87 6.27
CA GLY A 147 6.51 4.81 4.87
C GLY A 147 5.00 4.94 4.73
N ALA A 148 4.58 5.65 3.68
CA ALA A 148 3.20 6.00 3.46
C ALA A 148 2.35 4.78 3.08
N VAL A 149 1.05 4.85 3.36
CA VAL A 149 0.07 3.80 3.07
C VAL A 149 -0.93 4.33 2.05
N LEU A 150 -1.35 3.48 1.12
CA LEU A 150 -2.30 3.79 0.05
C LEU A 150 -3.47 2.79 0.09
N LEU A 151 -4.71 3.27 0.03
CA LEU A 151 -5.87 2.39 -0.10
C LEU A 151 -6.16 2.09 -1.58
N VAL A 152 -6.71 0.92 -1.85
CA VAL A 152 -7.33 0.65 -3.15
C VAL A 152 -8.73 1.27 -3.12
N ASN A 153 -9.02 2.18 -4.05
CA ASN A 153 -10.28 2.91 -4.12
C ASN A 153 -11.38 2.05 -4.75
N CYS A 154 -11.80 1.02 -4.01
CA CYS A 154 -12.60 -0.09 -4.52
C CYS A 154 -14.08 -0.05 -4.09
N ASP A 155 -14.49 1.02 -3.42
CA ASP A 155 -15.87 1.31 -3.08
C ASP A 155 -16.51 2.22 -4.14
N ARG A 156 -17.70 2.74 -3.82
CA ARG A 156 -18.50 3.55 -4.75
C ARG A 156 -19.21 4.66 -4.00
N ASP A 157 -18.60 5.84 -3.98
CA ASP A 157 -19.15 6.99 -3.28
C ASP A 157 -20.26 7.72 -4.04
N GLU A 158 -20.25 7.64 -5.37
CA GLU A 158 -21.29 8.26 -6.18
C GLU A 158 -22.55 7.40 -6.25
N ALA A 159 -23.67 7.98 -5.82
CA ALA A 159 -24.98 7.37 -5.99
C ALA A 159 -25.34 7.21 -7.47
N GLY A 160 -25.54 5.97 -7.92
CA GLY A 160 -25.96 5.64 -9.29
C GLY A 160 -24.82 5.27 -10.25
N ALA A 161 -23.56 5.34 -9.81
CA ALA A 161 -22.46 4.77 -10.59
C ALA A 161 -22.58 3.24 -10.68
N GLU A 162 -22.21 2.64 -11.82
CA GLU A 162 -22.30 1.18 -12.00
C GLU A 162 -21.05 0.43 -11.51
N ARG A 163 -19.94 1.14 -11.28
CA ARG A 163 -18.61 0.57 -11.04
C ARG A 163 -17.93 1.26 -9.86
N PRO A 164 -16.92 0.61 -9.24
CA PRO A 164 -16.06 1.24 -8.24
C PRO A 164 -15.31 2.46 -8.80
N ASP A 165 -14.95 3.39 -7.90
CA ASP A 165 -14.37 4.69 -8.27
C ASP A 165 -13.00 4.55 -8.99
N SER A 166 -12.18 3.56 -8.59
CA SER A 166 -10.91 3.22 -9.28
C SER A 166 -11.03 2.76 -10.75
N GLN A 167 -12.25 2.54 -11.27
CA GLN A 167 -12.43 2.08 -12.66
C GLN A 167 -12.50 3.20 -13.69
N ASP A 168 -12.39 4.47 -13.27
CA ASP A 168 -12.29 5.58 -14.21
C ASP A 168 -11.17 6.57 -13.87
N SER A 169 -11.34 7.84 -14.23
CA SER A 169 -10.31 8.88 -14.07
C SER A 169 -10.95 10.21 -13.68
N ALA A 170 -12.10 10.17 -13.03
CA ALA A 170 -12.88 11.31 -12.60
C ALA A 170 -13.12 11.24 -11.09
N VAL A 171 -12.82 12.35 -10.41
CA VAL A 171 -13.24 12.53 -9.01
C VAL A 171 -14.62 13.18 -9.04
N ARG A 172 -15.61 12.53 -8.41
CA ARG A 172 -17.00 12.99 -8.47
C ARG A 172 -17.56 13.46 -7.15
N SER A 173 -16.96 13.04 -6.04
CA SER A 173 -17.40 13.40 -4.70
C SER A 173 -16.23 13.85 -3.82
N TYR A 174 -16.55 14.50 -2.70
CA TYR A 174 -15.56 14.77 -1.66
C TYR A 174 -15.26 13.55 -0.80
N ASN A 175 -16.13 12.54 -0.81
CA ASN A 175 -15.90 11.29 -0.08
C ASN A 175 -14.78 10.51 -0.76
N ASP A 176 -14.78 10.47 -2.09
CA ASP A 176 -13.77 9.79 -2.91
C ASP A 176 -12.35 10.33 -2.60
N LEU A 177 -12.23 11.65 -2.40
CA LEU A 177 -10.97 12.28 -1.96
C LEU A 177 -10.53 11.89 -0.53
N GLN A 178 -11.43 11.39 0.33
CA GLN A 178 -11.11 10.92 1.68
C GLN A 178 -10.54 9.51 1.69
N ASP A 179 -10.81 8.71 0.65
CA ASP A 179 -10.22 7.38 0.48
C ASP A 179 -8.82 7.44 -0.16
N MET A 180 -8.47 8.59 -0.74
CA MET A 180 -7.17 8.86 -1.33
C MET A 180 -6.11 9.36 -0.33
N SER A 181 -4.89 8.88 -0.51
CA SER A 181 -3.72 9.39 0.21
C SER A 181 -3.23 10.71 -0.37
N ARG A 182 -2.80 11.64 0.49
CA ARG A 182 -2.23 12.91 0.04
C ARG A 182 -0.74 12.81 -0.28
N LEU A 183 -0.35 13.39 -1.40
CA LEU A 183 1.02 13.60 -1.84
C LEU A 183 1.25 15.09 -2.04
N VAL A 184 2.22 15.69 -1.35
CA VAL A 184 2.40 17.15 -1.29
C VAL A 184 3.75 17.53 -1.87
N LEU A 185 3.76 18.26 -2.98
CA LEU A 185 4.97 18.87 -3.52
C LEU A 185 5.14 20.28 -2.95
N ARG A 186 6.19 20.48 -2.14
CA ARG A 186 6.54 21.76 -1.54
C ARG A 186 7.65 22.42 -2.33
N THR A 187 7.44 23.68 -2.72
CA THR A 187 8.41 24.47 -3.49
C THR A 187 8.60 25.87 -2.92
N ARG A 188 9.84 26.28 -2.67
CA ARG A 188 10.19 27.66 -2.28
C ARG A 188 11.37 28.20 -3.09
N GLY A 189 11.35 29.49 -3.37
CA GLY A 189 12.38 30.19 -4.15
C GLY A 189 11.77 31.17 -5.16
N PRO A 190 12.60 31.87 -5.94
CA PRO A 190 12.13 32.89 -6.86
C PRO A 190 11.38 32.27 -8.04
N HIS A 191 10.10 32.60 -8.24
CA HIS A 191 9.25 32.00 -9.26
C HIS A 191 9.82 32.13 -10.70
N ALA A 192 10.61 33.17 -10.97
CA ALA A 192 11.24 33.37 -12.27
C ALA A 192 12.19 32.21 -12.67
N ILE A 193 12.72 31.44 -11.72
CA ILE A 193 13.61 30.31 -12.00
C ILE A 193 12.89 29.19 -12.78
N PHE A 194 11.57 29.04 -12.56
CA PHE A 194 10.75 28.01 -13.20
C PHE A 194 10.42 28.30 -14.67
N ALA A 195 10.87 29.44 -15.22
CA ALA A 195 10.85 29.68 -16.66
C ALA A 195 11.90 28.86 -17.41
N GLY A 196 13.07 28.63 -16.78
CA GLY A 196 14.17 27.81 -17.32
C GLY A 196 14.31 26.45 -16.65
N HIS A 197 13.52 26.17 -15.61
CA HIS A 197 13.52 24.91 -14.89
C HIS A 197 12.09 24.37 -14.75
N ARG A 198 11.87 23.11 -15.14
CA ARG A 198 10.55 22.47 -15.02
C ARG A 198 10.52 21.55 -13.82
N LEU A 199 9.42 21.57 -13.07
CA LEU A 199 9.12 20.55 -12.07
C LEU A 199 8.27 19.46 -12.72
N LEU A 200 8.76 18.24 -12.67
CA LEU A 200 8.10 17.08 -13.26
C LEU A 200 7.77 16.09 -12.14
N LEU A 201 6.49 15.84 -11.90
CA LEU A 201 6.03 14.71 -11.10
C LEU A 201 5.89 13.50 -12.02
N HIS A 202 6.45 12.35 -11.65
CA HIS A 202 6.46 11.15 -12.49
C HIS A 202 6.49 9.87 -11.66
N LEU A 203 6.18 8.76 -12.31
CA LEU A 203 6.22 7.40 -11.75
C LEU A 203 6.74 6.41 -12.80
N ASP A 204 7.19 5.25 -12.33
CA ASP A 204 7.74 4.23 -13.22
C ASP A 204 6.65 3.49 -13.99
N PHE A 205 6.93 3.09 -15.23
CA PHE A 205 5.96 2.41 -16.09
C PHE A 205 5.30 1.18 -15.44
N GLY A 206 6.03 0.44 -14.59
CA GLY A 206 5.52 -0.73 -13.87
C GLY A 206 4.47 -0.43 -12.79
N ASP A 207 4.42 0.81 -12.31
CA ASP A 207 3.46 1.26 -11.29
C ASP A 207 2.23 1.94 -11.91
N ALA A 208 2.28 2.27 -13.20
CA ALA A 208 1.30 3.15 -13.86
C ALA A 208 -0.12 2.59 -13.87
N ASP A 209 -0.28 1.28 -13.99
CA ASP A 209 -1.57 0.60 -13.92
C ASP A 209 -2.01 0.23 -12.50
N LYS A 210 -1.22 0.63 -11.48
CA LYS A 210 -1.49 0.36 -10.05
C LYS A 210 -1.97 1.58 -9.28
N VAL A 211 -1.85 2.78 -9.85
CA VAL A 211 -2.15 4.05 -9.16
C VAL A 211 -2.84 5.06 -10.07
N GLY A 212 -3.71 5.87 -9.48
CA GLY A 212 -4.26 7.10 -10.06
C GLY A 212 -3.83 8.30 -9.23
N VAL A 213 -3.48 9.42 -9.86
CA VAL A 213 -3.12 10.66 -9.17
C VAL A 213 -3.93 11.82 -9.72
N PHE A 214 -4.53 12.59 -8.82
CA PHE A 214 -5.42 13.69 -9.14
C PHE A 214 -4.92 15.02 -8.59
N TYR A 215 -5.20 16.09 -9.33
CA TYR A 215 -4.85 17.45 -8.97
C TYR A 215 -5.96 18.44 -9.37
N GLY A 216 -6.51 19.16 -8.39
CA GLY A 216 -7.51 20.21 -8.61
C GLY A 216 -6.96 21.64 -8.43
N GLY A 217 -5.87 21.81 -7.68
CA GLY A 217 -5.42 23.13 -7.21
C GLY A 217 -6.13 23.55 -5.92
N ASP A 218 -5.92 24.79 -5.49
CA ASP A 218 -6.42 25.29 -4.21
C ASP A 218 -7.94 25.53 -4.24
N GLY A 219 -8.70 24.83 -3.39
CA GLY A 219 -10.14 25.05 -3.22
C GLY A 219 -11.02 24.53 -4.36
N ALA A 220 -10.50 23.61 -5.17
CA ALA A 220 -11.21 23.04 -6.32
C ALA A 220 -12.44 22.22 -5.90
N ALA A 221 -13.49 22.28 -6.72
CA ALA A 221 -14.62 21.36 -6.60
C ALA A 221 -14.23 19.96 -7.14
N PRO A 222 -14.89 18.86 -6.73
CA PRO A 222 -14.51 17.49 -7.16
C PRO A 222 -14.39 17.35 -8.68
N ALA A 223 -15.36 17.86 -9.44
CA ALA A 223 -15.37 17.82 -10.89
C ALA A 223 -14.21 18.60 -11.58
N GLU A 224 -13.47 19.42 -10.84
CA GLU A 224 -12.32 20.17 -11.37
C GLU A 224 -11.00 19.41 -11.21
N PHE A 225 -10.97 18.33 -10.43
CA PHE A 225 -9.79 17.48 -10.28
C PHE A 225 -9.48 16.77 -11.59
N ARG A 226 -8.20 16.86 -11.99
CA ARG A 226 -7.71 16.23 -13.22
C ARG A 226 -6.88 15.02 -12.85
N HIS A 227 -7.13 13.91 -13.52
CA HIS A 227 -6.22 12.77 -13.52
C HIS A 227 -4.90 13.18 -14.20
N VAL A 228 -3.82 13.28 -13.41
CA VAL A 228 -2.50 13.79 -13.85
C VAL A 228 -1.47 12.69 -14.04
N LEU A 229 -1.55 11.59 -13.30
CA LEU A 229 -0.68 10.43 -13.44
C LEU A 229 -1.45 9.13 -13.24
N GLY A 230 -1.08 8.08 -13.97
CA GLY A 230 -1.78 6.78 -13.98
C GLY A 230 -2.13 6.34 -15.40
N GLY A 231 -2.20 5.03 -15.62
CA GLY A 231 -2.38 4.39 -16.92
C GLY A 231 -1.37 4.91 -17.95
N PRO A 232 -1.81 5.58 -19.04
CA PRO A 232 -0.89 6.11 -20.05
C PRO A 232 -0.13 7.38 -19.62
N LYS A 233 -0.49 8.01 -18.49
CA LYS A 233 0.10 9.28 -18.02
C LYS A 233 1.22 9.01 -17.01
N LEU A 234 2.46 8.96 -17.48
CA LEU A 234 3.63 8.67 -16.63
C LEU A 234 4.26 9.90 -15.98
N ALA A 235 3.97 11.09 -16.50
CA ALA A 235 4.57 12.33 -16.03
C ALA A 235 3.63 13.53 -16.16
N TYR A 236 3.75 14.47 -15.22
CA TYR A 236 2.96 15.69 -15.14
C TYR A 236 3.87 16.88 -14.80
N THR A 237 3.82 17.92 -15.64
CA THR A 237 4.57 19.16 -15.36
C THR A 237 3.80 20.00 -14.35
N VAL A 238 4.38 20.16 -13.16
CA VAL A 238 3.79 20.96 -12.09
C VAL A 238 4.12 22.43 -12.31
N ARG A 239 3.11 23.28 -12.20
CA ARG A 239 3.29 24.73 -12.17
C ARG A 239 3.17 25.20 -10.73
N PRO A 240 4.27 25.67 -10.09
CA PRO A 240 4.21 26.19 -8.73
C PRO A 240 3.15 27.28 -8.60
N SER A 241 2.37 27.21 -7.52
CA SER A 241 1.38 28.25 -7.22
C SER A 241 2.10 29.59 -6.97
N ARG A 242 1.49 30.69 -7.43
CA ARG A 242 1.98 32.04 -7.14
C ARG A 242 1.61 32.51 -5.73
N ARG A 243 0.61 31.89 -5.11
CA ARG A 243 0.04 32.27 -3.81
C ARG A 243 0.37 31.26 -2.70
N GLY A 244 0.57 29.99 -3.07
CA GLY A 244 0.92 28.90 -2.16
C GLY A 244 2.31 28.33 -2.44
N HIS A 245 2.92 27.74 -1.42
CA HIS A 245 4.19 27.02 -1.53
C HIS A 245 4.01 25.51 -1.73
N GLU A 246 2.77 25.04 -1.82
CA GLU A 246 2.44 23.62 -1.85
C GLU A 246 1.53 23.31 -3.04
N SER A 247 1.69 22.13 -3.61
CA SER A 247 0.76 21.52 -4.56
C SER A 247 0.32 20.18 -3.97
N VAL A 248 -0.97 20.06 -3.66
CA VAL A 248 -1.55 18.86 -3.04
C VAL A 248 -2.15 17.98 -4.12
N PHE A 249 -1.65 16.75 -4.19
CA PHE A 249 -2.13 15.68 -5.05
C PHE A 249 -2.85 14.63 -4.20
N TYR A 250 -3.84 13.98 -4.79
CA TYR A 250 -4.58 12.88 -4.18
C TYR A 250 -4.27 11.61 -4.96
N VAL A 251 -3.93 10.55 -4.26
CA VAL A 251 -3.43 9.29 -4.81
C VAL A 251 -4.37 8.17 -4.41
N GLU A 252 -4.83 7.41 -5.40
CA GLU A 252 -5.59 6.17 -5.21
C GLU A 252 -4.79 4.95 -5.67
N GLY A 253 -5.02 3.81 -5.01
CA GLY A 253 -4.59 2.51 -5.49
C GLY A 253 -5.64 1.90 -6.43
N LEU A 254 -5.19 1.27 -7.51
CA LEU A 254 -6.05 0.61 -8.50
C LEU A 254 -5.99 -0.92 -8.39
N ALA A 255 -5.03 -1.46 -7.64
CA ALA A 255 -4.82 -2.89 -7.53
C ALA A 255 -4.30 -3.26 -6.14
N PHE A 256 -4.87 -4.33 -5.57
CA PHE A 256 -4.35 -4.96 -4.37
C PHE A 256 -3.00 -5.64 -4.63
N PRO A 257 -2.13 -5.79 -3.61
CA PRO A 257 -0.93 -6.62 -3.71
C PRO A 257 -1.27 -8.04 -4.21
N ASP A 258 -0.51 -8.54 -5.18
CA ASP A 258 -0.80 -9.81 -5.86
C ASP A 258 0.48 -10.49 -6.39
N LEU A 259 0.34 -11.65 -7.04
CA LEU A 259 1.38 -12.31 -7.83
C LEU A 259 2.03 -11.32 -8.81
N GLY A 260 3.29 -10.98 -8.56
CA GLY A 260 4.05 -10.03 -9.40
C GLY A 260 3.90 -8.56 -9.01
N PHE A 261 3.09 -8.24 -7.99
CA PHE A 261 2.98 -6.88 -7.44
C PHE A 261 3.13 -6.88 -5.91
N SER A 262 4.25 -6.36 -5.43
CA SER A 262 4.60 -6.36 -4.00
C SER A 262 3.74 -5.44 -3.12
N GLY A 263 2.88 -4.62 -3.75
CA GLY A 263 2.16 -3.52 -3.11
C GLY A 263 2.98 -2.24 -2.96
N LEU A 264 4.26 -2.21 -3.33
CA LEU A 264 5.07 -0.99 -3.30
C LEU A 264 4.93 -0.22 -4.62
N VAL A 265 4.77 1.10 -4.52
CA VAL A 265 4.72 2.03 -5.66
C VAL A 265 5.51 3.29 -5.32
N SER A 266 6.17 3.88 -6.32
CA SER A 266 7.07 5.03 -6.12
C SER A 266 6.64 6.25 -6.93
N PHE A 267 6.63 7.42 -6.29
CA PHE A 267 6.40 8.71 -6.93
C PHE A 267 7.63 9.57 -6.81
N SER A 268 8.02 10.22 -7.91
CA SER A 268 9.21 11.05 -7.96
C SER A 268 8.89 12.45 -8.46
N ALA A 269 9.50 13.46 -7.85
CA ALA A 269 9.49 14.84 -8.31
C ALA A 269 10.90 15.23 -8.74
N SER A 270 11.08 15.54 -10.03
CA SER A 270 12.35 15.96 -10.60
C SER A 270 12.34 17.43 -10.99
N LEU A 271 13.39 18.16 -10.61
CA LEU A 271 13.67 19.48 -11.15
C LEU A 271 14.55 19.30 -12.39
N LEU A 272 14.03 19.72 -13.54
CA LEU A 272 14.70 19.61 -14.84
C LEU A 272 15.25 20.97 -15.26
N GLU A 273 16.52 21.04 -15.61
CA GLU A 273 17.13 22.20 -16.28
C GLU A 273 16.79 22.15 -17.78
N VAL A 274 16.18 23.21 -18.30
CA VAL A 274 15.68 23.27 -19.68
C VAL A 274 16.38 24.41 -20.41
N PRO A 275 17.51 24.15 -21.09
CA PRO A 275 18.33 25.21 -21.69
C PRO A 275 17.59 25.96 -22.82
N HIS A 276 16.74 25.27 -23.59
CA HIS A 276 15.87 25.86 -24.62
C HIS A 276 14.53 25.11 -24.67
N LYS A 277 13.47 25.73 -25.21
CA LYS A 277 12.08 25.24 -25.15
C LYS A 277 11.88 23.80 -25.65
N ASP A 278 12.65 23.37 -26.63
CA ASP A 278 12.53 22.04 -27.26
C ASP A 278 13.48 20.99 -26.65
N SER A 279 14.22 21.35 -25.59
CA SER A 279 15.11 20.42 -24.91
C SER A 279 14.30 19.40 -24.07
N PRO A 280 14.69 18.12 -24.05
CA PRO A 280 14.09 17.13 -23.15
C PRO A 280 14.21 17.53 -21.67
N GLY A 281 15.18 18.40 -21.35
CA GLY A 281 15.50 18.83 -20.00
C GLY A 281 16.37 17.81 -19.29
N THR A 282 17.31 18.28 -18.46
CA THR A 282 18.23 17.42 -17.71
C THR A 282 17.81 17.40 -16.25
N PRO A 283 17.57 16.24 -15.61
CA PRO A 283 17.27 16.19 -14.19
C PRO A 283 18.48 16.64 -13.37
N ILE A 284 18.29 17.68 -12.56
CA ILE A 284 19.32 18.22 -11.66
C ILE A 284 19.07 17.87 -10.19
N PHE A 285 17.86 17.42 -9.88
CA PHE A 285 17.43 16.94 -8.57
C PHE A 285 16.23 16.02 -8.75
N THR A 286 16.15 14.97 -7.94
CA THR A 286 14.97 14.09 -7.84
C THR A 286 14.74 13.74 -6.39
N ASP A 287 13.49 13.82 -5.98
CA ASP A 287 13.03 13.41 -4.66
C ASP A 287 11.90 12.39 -4.81
N THR A 288 11.94 11.31 -4.03
CA THR A 288 11.11 10.12 -4.24
C THR A 288 10.41 9.72 -2.95
N VAL A 289 9.13 9.37 -3.05
CA VAL A 289 8.32 8.83 -1.95
C VAL A 289 7.79 7.46 -2.34
N VAL A 290 7.87 6.51 -1.41
CA VAL A 290 7.33 5.16 -1.57
C VAL A 290 6.06 4.98 -0.74
N PHE A 291 5.03 4.43 -1.38
CA PHE A 291 3.80 3.99 -0.74
C PHE A 291 3.73 2.47 -0.71
N ARG A 292 3.03 1.93 0.30
CA ARG A 292 2.53 0.55 0.28
C ARG A 292 1.01 0.55 0.17
N VAL A 293 0.49 -0.15 -0.82
CA VAL A 293 -0.93 -0.47 -0.93
C VAL A 293 -1.35 -1.36 0.24
N ALA A 294 -2.41 -0.95 0.95
CA ALA A 294 -2.96 -1.69 2.07
C ALA A 294 -3.47 -3.07 1.62
N PRO A 295 -3.16 -4.15 2.36
CA PRO A 295 -3.72 -5.45 2.08
C PRO A 295 -5.21 -5.50 2.44
N TRP A 296 -5.95 -6.41 1.78
CA TRP A 296 -7.26 -6.86 2.27
C TRP A 296 -7.06 -7.77 3.49
N ILE A 297 -7.86 -7.60 4.55
CA ILE A 297 -7.71 -8.32 5.82
C ILE A 297 -9.04 -8.97 6.21
N MET A 298 -9.03 -10.27 6.50
CA MET A 298 -10.20 -11.03 6.99
C MET A 298 -10.45 -10.83 8.49
N THR A 299 -11.69 -11.04 8.92
CA THR A 299 -12.06 -11.01 10.34
C THR A 299 -12.37 -12.41 10.87
N PRO A 300 -11.70 -12.90 11.93
CA PRO A 300 -12.06 -14.19 12.53
C PRO A 300 -13.39 -14.12 13.28
N ASN A 301 -14.05 -15.27 13.43
CA ASN A 301 -15.30 -15.44 14.19
C ASN A 301 -15.24 -14.98 15.67
N THR A 302 -14.04 -14.68 16.19
CA THR A 302 -13.86 -14.11 17.52
C THR A 302 -14.03 -12.59 17.58
N GLN A 303 -14.15 -11.91 16.44
CA GLN A 303 -14.44 -10.48 16.40
C GLN A 303 -15.91 -10.19 16.72
N PRO A 304 -16.24 -9.01 17.28
CA PRO A 304 -17.63 -8.60 17.47
C PRO A 304 -18.40 -8.59 16.14
N PRO A 305 -19.61 -9.18 16.07
CA PRO A 305 -20.41 -9.13 14.85
C PRO A 305 -20.98 -7.72 14.63
N LEU A 306 -20.98 -7.26 13.38
CA LEU A 306 -21.52 -5.95 12.99
C LEU A 306 -22.80 -6.05 12.18
N GLU A 307 -22.97 -7.10 11.38
CA GLU A 307 -24.16 -7.36 10.59
C GLU A 307 -24.24 -8.87 10.27
N VAL A 308 -25.46 -9.40 10.17
CA VAL A 308 -25.74 -10.77 9.74
C VAL A 308 -26.44 -10.75 8.40
N PHE A 309 -25.92 -11.51 7.44
CA PHE A 309 -26.54 -11.68 6.12
C PHE A 309 -27.17 -13.07 6.00
N VAL A 310 -28.41 -13.13 5.48
CA VAL A 310 -29.11 -14.41 5.24
C VAL A 310 -29.93 -14.33 3.95
N CYS A 311 -30.03 -15.44 3.21
CA CYS A 311 -30.93 -15.53 2.05
C CYS A 311 -32.31 -16.05 2.47
N SER A 312 -33.36 -15.37 2.04
CA SER A 312 -34.72 -15.90 2.05
C SER A 312 -34.98 -16.65 0.75
N VAL A 313 -35.27 -17.93 0.84
CA VAL A 313 -35.57 -18.83 -0.29
C VAL A 313 -36.85 -19.59 0.02
N ASP A 314 -37.36 -20.34 -0.94
CA ASP A 314 -38.59 -21.11 -0.74
C ASP A 314 -38.41 -22.12 0.42
N ASP A 315 -39.43 -22.24 1.26
CA ASP A 315 -39.52 -23.17 2.41
C ASP A 315 -38.49 -22.94 3.54
N ASN A 316 -37.97 -21.71 3.73
CA ASN A 316 -37.01 -21.40 4.80
C ASN A 316 -37.43 -20.29 5.79
N GLU A 317 -38.70 -19.88 5.79
CA GLU A 317 -39.19 -18.74 6.56
C GLU A 317 -38.96 -18.91 8.07
N ALA A 318 -39.21 -20.12 8.60
CA ALA A 318 -38.96 -20.43 10.00
C ALA A 318 -37.46 -20.31 10.37
N PHE A 319 -36.56 -20.64 9.45
CA PHE A 319 -35.13 -20.49 9.65
C PHE A 319 -34.73 -19.01 9.66
N VAL A 320 -35.21 -18.21 8.70
CA VAL A 320 -34.93 -16.76 8.64
C VAL A 320 -35.46 -16.06 9.90
N ALA A 321 -36.66 -16.43 10.37
CA ALA A 321 -37.22 -15.90 11.61
C ALA A 321 -36.36 -16.24 12.84
N ALA A 322 -35.85 -17.47 12.94
CA ALA A 322 -34.97 -17.89 14.03
C ALA A 322 -33.61 -17.16 14.00
N VAL A 323 -33.03 -16.96 12.81
CA VAL A 323 -31.81 -16.16 12.63
C VAL A 323 -32.06 -14.71 13.04
N GLY A 324 -33.21 -14.13 12.70
CA GLY A 324 -33.59 -12.78 13.12
C GLY A 324 -33.71 -12.63 14.62
N ALA A 325 -34.36 -13.58 15.32
CA ALA A 325 -34.42 -13.57 16.77
C ALA A 325 -33.02 -13.69 17.42
N LEU A 326 -32.11 -14.47 16.81
CA LEU A 326 -30.72 -14.57 17.27
C LEU A 326 -29.96 -13.25 17.06
N ALA A 327 -30.10 -12.62 15.90
CA ALA A 327 -29.48 -11.35 15.57
C ALA A 327 -29.95 -10.24 16.51
N GLU A 328 -31.25 -10.18 16.81
CA GLU A 328 -31.84 -9.25 17.79
C GLU A 328 -31.25 -9.46 19.19
N LYS A 329 -31.15 -10.71 19.64
CA LYS A 329 -30.52 -11.05 20.93
C LYS A 329 -29.04 -10.65 20.97
N ALA A 330 -28.34 -10.78 19.84
CA ALA A 330 -26.95 -10.37 19.69
C ALA A 330 -26.78 -8.84 19.46
N ARG A 331 -27.89 -8.09 19.32
CA ARG A 331 -27.90 -6.66 18.96
C ARG A 331 -27.17 -6.37 17.65
N CYS A 332 -27.34 -7.27 16.69
CA CYS A 332 -26.70 -7.21 15.39
C CYS A 332 -27.78 -6.95 14.31
N PRO A 333 -27.61 -5.94 13.43
CA PRO A 333 -28.41 -5.78 12.23
C PRO A 333 -28.52 -7.08 11.42
N LEU A 334 -29.69 -7.30 10.81
CA LEU A 334 -29.95 -8.41 9.90
C LEU A 334 -30.29 -7.88 8.52
N THR A 335 -29.55 -8.33 7.51
CA THR A 335 -29.86 -8.10 6.10
C THR A 335 -30.32 -9.38 5.43
N VAL A 336 -31.53 -9.35 4.89
CA VAL A 336 -32.17 -10.51 4.23
C VAL A 336 -32.10 -10.32 2.71
N CYS A 337 -31.35 -11.17 2.01
CA CYS A 337 -31.31 -11.18 0.56
C CYS A 337 -32.56 -11.90 -0.01
N PRO A 338 -33.42 -11.20 -0.78
CA PRO A 338 -34.70 -11.76 -1.23
C PRO A 338 -34.58 -12.64 -2.49
N PRO A 339 -35.59 -13.47 -2.80
CA PRO A 339 -35.57 -14.39 -3.95
C PRO A 339 -35.22 -13.77 -5.32
N PRO A 340 -35.67 -12.54 -5.67
CA PRO A 340 -35.28 -11.92 -6.95
C PRO A 340 -33.78 -11.65 -7.08
N GLU A 341 -33.07 -11.44 -5.96
CA GLU A 341 -31.63 -11.21 -5.94
C GLU A 341 -30.86 -12.53 -5.82
N ASN A 342 -31.28 -13.43 -4.93
CA ASN A 342 -30.55 -14.67 -4.68
C ASN A 342 -30.85 -15.79 -5.68
N ARG A 343 -31.95 -15.71 -6.45
CA ARG A 343 -32.36 -16.73 -7.44
C ARG A 343 -32.43 -18.16 -6.85
N GLN A 344 -32.99 -18.28 -5.64
CA GLN A 344 -33.09 -19.52 -4.85
C GLN A 344 -31.73 -20.09 -4.36
N ASP A 345 -30.65 -19.33 -4.51
CA ASP A 345 -29.35 -19.68 -3.95
C ASP A 345 -29.28 -19.28 -2.49
N ARG A 346 -29.22 -20.29 -1.61
CA ARG A 346 -29.21 -20.11 -0.16
C ARG A 346 -27.82 -19.92 0.45
N TRP A 347 -26.76 -20.02 -0.35
CA TRP A 347 -25.39 -20.17 0.14
C TRP A 347 -24.60 -18.85 0.10
N ILE A 348 -25.06 -17.84 0.84
CA ILE A 348 -24.37 -16.54 0.90
C ILE A 348 -22.91 -16.64 1.38
N GLN A 349 -22.63 -17.55 2.32
CA GLN A 349 -21.28 -17.84 2.81
C GLN A 349 -20.34 -18.38 1.70
N ASP A 350 -20.88 -19.04 0.67
CA ASP A 350 -20.05 -19.58 -0.41
C ASP A 350 -19.69 -18.51 -1.47
N GLU A 351 -20.42 -17.38 -1.51
CA GLU A 351 -20.26 -16.32 -2.51
C GLU A 351 -19.37 -15.17 -2.03
N VAL A 352 -19.53 -14.75 -0.77
CA VAL A 352 -18.86 -13.56 -0.23
C VAL A 352 -18.03 -13.86 1.00
N GLU A 353 -16.91 -13.17 1.12
CA GLU A 353 -16.10 -13.11 2.33
C GLU A 353 -15.88 -11.65 2.70
N PHE A 354 -16.22 -11.28 3.94
CA PHE A 354 -16.09 -9.91 4.40
C PHE A 354 -14.70 -9.68 4.99
N GLY A 355 -14.02 -8.66 4.48
CA GLY A 355 -12.78 -8.16 5.06
C GLY A 355 -12.78 -6.64 5.14
N TYR A 356 -11.62 -6.06 5.36
CA TYR A 356 -11.43 -4.61 5.42
C TYR A 356 -10.07 -4.20 4.90
N VAL A 357 -9.95 -2.91 4.59
CA VAL A 357 -8.68 -2.23 4.29
C VAL A 357 -8.50 -1.08 5.26
N GLN A 358 -7.25 -0.75 5.57
CA GLN A 358 -6.95 0.27 6.57
C GLN A 358 -5.69 1.05 6.21
N ALA A 359 -5.81 2.37 6.29
CA ALA A 359 -4.74 3.35 6.26
C ALA A 359 -4.88 4.30 7.46
N PRO A 360 -3.87 5.12 7.78
CA PRO A 360 -3.94 6.05 8.91
C PRO A 360 -5.09 7.06 8.84
N HIS A 361 -5.52 7.43 7.63
CA HIS A 361 -6.55 8.43 7.40
C HIS A 361 -7.97 7.86 7.22
N LYS A 362 -8.10 6.55 6.92
CA LYS A 362 -9.38 5.92 6.54
C LYS A 362 -9.36 4.41 6.71
N THR A 363 -10.52 3.83 7.03
CA THR A 363 -10.75 2.38 7.13
C THR A 363 -12.17 2.09 6.65
N PHE A 364 -12.32 1.09 5.80
CA PHE A 364 -13.64 0.64 5.33
C PHE A 364 -13.66 -0.87 5.03
N PRO A 365 -14.82 -1.54 5.17
CA PRO A 365 -15.01 -2.93 4.78
C PRO A 365 -14.90 -3.12 3.27
N VAL A 366 -14.41 -4.29 2.85
CA VAL A 366 -14.30 -4.69 1.45
C VAL A 366 -14.79 -6.13 1.32
N VAL A 367 -15.84 -6.34 0.51
CA VAL A 367 -16.31 -7.68 0.17
C VAL A 367 -15.39 -8.31 -0.87
N PHE A 368 -14.91 -9.51 -0.57
CA PHE A 368 -14.27 -10.36 -1.56
C PHE A 368 -15.33 -11.28 -2.16
N ASP A 369 -15.48 -11.21 -3.46
CA ASP A 369 -16.40 -11.98 -4.28
C ASP A 369 -15.73 -13.23 -4.86
N SER A 370 -16.36 -14.39 -4.60
CA SER A 370 -15.90 -15.70 -5.02
C SER A 370 -16.11 -15.91 -6.52
N PRO A 371 -15.20 -16.61 -7.23
CA PRO A 371 -15.44 -17.01 -8.63
C PRO A 371 -16.53 -18.09 -8.79
N ARG A 372 -17.33 -18.35 -7.74
CA ARG A 372 -18.40 -19.35 -7.71
C ARG A 372 -19.50 -19.06 -8.74
N ASP A 373 -19.82 -17.79 -8.97
CA ASP A 373 -20.68 -17.29 -10.06
C ASP A 373 -22.01 -18.05 -10.25
N ARG A 374 -22.78 -18.29 -9.17
CA ARG A 374 -24.12 -18.91 -9.27
C ARG A 374 -25.27 -17.91 -9.10
N GLY A 375 -26.28 -18.22 -8.28
CA GLY A 375 -27.48 -17.39 -8.14
C GLY A 375 -27.17 -16.02 -7.54
N LEU A 376 -26.19 -15.98 -6.64
CA LEU A 376 -25.75 -14.79 -5.92
C LEU A 376 -24.66 -13.96 -6.61
N LYS A 377 -24.24 -14.29 -7.84
CA LYS A 377 -23.11 -13.62 -8.52
C LYS A 377 -23.19 -12.08 -8.59
N ASP A 378 -24.41 -11.55 -8.66
CA ASP A 378 -24.63 -10.12 -8.81
C ASP A 378 -24.85 -9.44 -7.45
N PHE A 379 -25.03 -10.20 -6.36
CA PHE A 379 -25.33 -9.70 -5.02
C PHE A 379 -24.23 -8.78 -4.45
N PRO A 380 -22.93 -9.11 -4.54
CA PRO A 380 -21.89 -8.27 -3.95
C PRO A 380 -21.81 -6.90 -4.63
N VAL A 381 -21.94 -6.86 -5.96
CA VAL A 381 -21.86 -5.60 -6.73
C VAL A 381 -23.14 -4.78 -6.62
N ARG A 382 -24.32 -5.43 -6.56
CA ARG A 382 -25.61 -4.72 -6.56
C ARG A 382 -26.05 -4.27 -5.17
N SER A 383 -25.81 -5.09 -4.16
CA SER A 383 -26.42 -4.94 -2.84
C SER A 383 -25.43 -4.61 -1.73
N ILE A 384 -24.12 -4.85 -1.93
CA ILE A 384 -23.07 -4.56 -0.94
C ILE A 384 -22.20 -3.36 -1.35
N LEU A 385 -21.68 -3.34 -2.58
CA LEU A 385 -20.83 -2.24 -3.07
C LEU A 385 -21.55 -0.89 -2.95
N GLY A 386 -20.92 0.05 -2.26
CA GLY A 386 -21.49 1.37 -2.00
C GLY A 386 -20.47 2.29 -1.33
N PRO A 387 -20.92 3.44 -0.80
CA PRO A 387 -20.03 4.36 -0.09
C PRO A 387 -19.43 3.68 1.14
N ASP A 388 -18.12 3.78 1.32
CA ASP A 388 -17.38 3.12 2.41
C ASP A 388 -17.58 1.59 2.45
N PHE A 389 -17.91 0.94 1.33
CA PHE A 389 -17.97 -0.51 1.23
C PHE A 389 -17.41 -1.00 -0.10
N GLY A 390 -16.16 -1.43 -0.06
CA GLY A 390 -15.40 -1.82 -1.24
C GLY A 390 -15.76 -3.20 -1.80
N TYR A 391 -15.37 -3.44 -3.04
CA TYR A 391 -15.53 -4.70 -3.75
C TYR A 391 -14.22 -5.14 -4.38
N VAL A 392 -13.89 -6.42 -4.22
CA VAL A 392 -12.80 -7.06 -4.94
C VAL A 392 -13.21 -8.44 -5.41
N ALA A 393 -12.76 -8.83 -6.59
CA ALA A 393 -12.96 -10.17 -7.13
C ALA A 393 -11.68 -10.67 -7.80
N ARG A 394 -11.59 -11.98 -7.98
CA ARG A 394 -10.57 -12.64 -8.81
C ARG A 394 -11.25 -13.69 -9.66
N GLN A 395 -11.01 -13.64 -10.96
CA GLN A 395 -11.58 -14.61 -11.90
C GLN A 395 -10.86 -15.96 -11.80
N ALA A 396 -11.58 -17.04 -12.15
CA ALA A 396 -11.06 -18.38 -12.32
C ALA A 396 -10.92 -18.76 -13.80
N PRO A 397 -9.75 -18.56 -14.44
CA PRO A 397 -9.57 -18.85 -15.86
C PRO A 397 -9.79 -20.33 -16.20
N GLU A 398 -9.45 -21.23 -15.27
CA GLU A 398 -9.63 -22.69 -15.43
C GLU A 398 -11.03 -23.17 -14.96
N GLY A 399 -11.92 -22.23 -14.61
CA GLY A 399 -13.22 -22.51 -13.99
C GLY A 399 -13.15 -22.69 -12.48
N ALA A 400 -14.27 -22.46 -11.80
CA ALA A 400 -14.38 -22.61 -10.35
C ALA A 400 -14.85 -24.02 -9.96
N SER A 401 -14.24 -24.55 -8.91
CA SER A 401 -14.62 -25.79 -8.24
C SER A 401 -15.36 -25.52 -6.92
N SER A 402 -15.87 -26.57 -6.28
CA SER A 402 -16.50 -26.44 -4.95
C SER A 402 -15.53 -26.01 -3.83
N LEU A 403 -14.22 -26.03 -4.09
CA LEU A 403 -13.18 -25.55 -3.16
C LEU A 403 -12.93 -24.04 -3.31
N ASP A 404 -13.41 -23.42 -4.40
CA ASP A 404 -13.29 -21.98 -4.64
C ASP A 404 -14.45 -21.19 -4.01
N SER A 405 -15.46 -21.89 -3.48
CA SER A 405 -16.50 -21.32 -2.61
C SER A 405 -15.93 -20.84 -1.28
N PHE A 406 -16.38 -19.69 -0.80
CA PHE A 406 -15.77 -19.04 0.37
C PHE A 406 -16.14 -19.64 1.73
N GLY A 407 -17.10 -20.58 1.78
CA GLY A 407 -17.20 -21.51 2.91
C GLY A 407 -15.97 -22.42 3.10
N ASN A 408 -14.97 -22.34 2.20
CA ASN A 408 -13.66 -22.98 2.29
C ASN A 408 -12.51 -21.99 2.59
N LEU A 409 -12.82 -20.72 2.87
CA LEU A 409 -11.88 -19.64 3.17
C LEU A 409 -12.21 -19.09 4.56
N GLU A 410 -11.35 -19.33 5.53
CA GLU A 410 -11.56 -18.93 6.92
C GLU A 410 -10.30 -18.26 7.48
N VAL A 411 -10.38 -17.63 8.65
CA VAL A 411 -9.20 -17.08 9.33
C VAL A 411 -9.20 -17.42 10.82
N SER A 412 -8.04 -17.81 11.35
CA SER A 412 -7.88 -18.06 12.78
C SER A 412 -7.94 -16.76 13.58
N PRO A 413 -8.26 -16.82 14.89
CA PRO A 413 -7.96 -15.71 15.80
C PRO A 413 -6.45 -15.42 15.86
N PRO A 414 -6.04 -14.29 16.49
CA PRO A 414 -4.63 -13.98 16.73
C PRO A 414 -3.92 -15.11 17.49
N VAL A 415 -2.72 -15.50 17.04
CA VAL A 415 -1.96 -16.62 17.60
C VAL A 415 -0.46 -16.36 17.61
N THR A 416 0.24 -16.99 18.55
CA THR A 416 1.71 -17.03 18.58
C THR A 416 2.18 -18.47 18.37
N VAL A 417 2.98 -18.70 17.34
CA VAL A 417 3.47 -20.03 16.98
C VAL A 417 4.99 -20.02 17.04
N ARG A 418 5.56 -20.79 17.98
CA ARG A 418 7.02 -20.93 18.15
C ARG A 418 7.76 -19.58 18.26
N GLY A 419 7.22 -18.67 19.07
CA GLY A 419 7.80 -17.35 19.30
C GLY A 419 7.51 -16.32 18.21
N LYS A 420 6.76 -16.67 17.15
CA LYS A 420 6.35 -15.75 16.10
C LYS A 420 4.86 -15.39 16.25
N GLU A 421 4.59 -14.10 16.34
CA GLU A 421 3.24 -13.57 16.50
C GLU A 421 2.53 -13.38 15.16
N TYR A 422 1.23 -13.68 15.16
CA TYR A 422 0.29 -13.45 14.06
C TYR A 422 -0.89 -12.65 14.63
N PRO A 423 -0.74 -11.32 14.76
CA PRO A 423 -1.71 -10.48 15.47
C PRO A 423 -3.06 -10.35 14.74
N LEU A 424 -3.08 -10.65 13.44
CA LEU A 424 -4.29 -10.69 12.61
C LEU A 424 -4.78 -12.13 12.33
N GLY A 425 -4.20 -13.11 13.03
CA GLY A 425 -4.48 -14.52 12.80
C GLY A 425 -3.86 -15.06 11.51
N ARG A 426 -4.40 -16.18 11.03
CA ARG A 426 -3.87 -16.93 9.89
C ARG A 426 -5.00 -17.49 9.03
N ILE A 427 -4.93 -17.21 7.73
CA ILE A 427 -5.91 -17.73 6.77
C ILE A 427 -5.80 -19.26 6.66
N LEU A 428 -6.97 -19.90 6.71
CA LEU A 428 -7.20 -21.33 6.61
C LEU A 428 -7.97 -21.60 5.31
N ILE A 429 -7.41 -22.45 4.44
CA ILE A 429 -8.06 -22.85 3.19
C ILE A 429 -7.98 -24.36 3.05
N GLY A 430 -9.10 -24.98 2.70
CA GLY A 430 -9.18 -26.41 2.44
C GLY A 430 -8.56 -26.82 1.09
N SER A 431 -7.84 -27.94 1.06
CA SER A 431 -7.17 -28.44 -0.15
C SER A 431 -7.18 -29.98 -0.21
N SER A 432 -6.92 -30.52 -1.41
CA SER A 432 -6.66 -31.95 -1.62
C SER A 432 -5.28 -32.38 -1.08
N PHE A 433 -5.10 -33.70 -0.89
CA PHE A 433 -3.81 -34.27 -0.51
C PHE A 433 -2.76 -34.09 -1.63
N PRO A 434 -1.48 -33.84 -1.29
CA PRO A 434 -0.44 -33.53 -2.27
C PRO A 434 -0.22 -34.56 -3.41
N ARG A 435 -0.69 -35.80 -3.25
CA ARG A 435 -0.48 -36.91 -4.20
C ARG A 435 -1.73 -37.32 -4.99
N ILE A 436 -2.90 -36.70 -4.75
CA ILE A 436 -4.17 -37.09 -5.39
C ILE A 436 -4.70 -35.90 -6.20
N SER A 437 -4.58 -35.97 -7.53
CA SER A 437 -4.75 -34.84 -8.46
C SER A 437 -6.17 -34.63 -9.00
N TRP A 438 -7.22 -34.81 -8.19
CA TRP A 438 -8.59 -34.70 -8.71
C TRP A 438 -9.24 -33.33 -8.48
N ALA A 439 -8.74 -32.53 -7.53
CA ALA A 439 -9.18 -31.16 -7.32
C ALA A 439 -8.00 -30.32 -6.81
N ARG A 440 -7.38 -29.55 -7.71
CA ARG A 440 -6.48 -28.47 -7.29
C ARG A 440 -7.37 -27.26 -6.99
N LEU A 441 -7.07 -26.55 -5.92
CA LEU A 441 -7.60 -25.20 -5.73
C LEU A 441 -7.30 -24.41 -7.01
N GLY A 442 -8.27 -23.71 -7.57
CA GLY A 442 -8.01 -22.83 -8.70
C GLY A 442 -6.85 -21.90 -8.34
N SER A 443 -5.98 -21.60 -9.30
CA SER A 443 -4.86 -20.66 -9.14
C SER A 443 -5.28 -19.29 -8.54
N VAL A 444 -6.57 -18.98 -8.61
CA VAL A 444 -7.28 -17.80 -8.07
C VAL A 444 -7.08 -17.57 -6.58
N LEU A 445 -7.21 -18.62 -5.76
CA LEU A 445 -7.07 -18.54 -4.30
C LEU A 445 -5.62 -18.71 -3.84
N SER A 446 -4.65 -18.53 -4.75
CA SER A 446 -3.24 -18.43 -4.41
C SER A 446 -2.87 -17.10 -3.74
N LEU A 447 -3.72 -16.61 -2.82
CA LEU A 447 -3.66 -15.40 -1.97
C LEU A 447 -2.40 -15.29 -1.06
N GLY A 448 -1.32 -15.99 -1.38
CA GLY A 448 -0.05 -15.88 -0.67
C GLY A 448 1.13 -16.36 -1.49
N SER A 449 1.11 -16.17 -2.81
CA SER A 449 2.32 -16.31 -3.63
C SER A 449 2.69 -14.93 -4.15
N VAL A 450 3.10 -14.04 -3.25
CA VAL A 450 4.12 -13.06 -3.61
C VAL A 450 5.44 -13.79 -3.39
N PRO A 451 6.14 -14.26 -4.43
CA PRO A 451 7.51 -14.73 -4.29
C PRO A 451 8.35 -13.48 -4.08
N LEU A 452 8.51 -13.09 -2.83
CA LEU A 452 9.60 -12.21 -2.46
C LEU A 452 10.86 -13.03 -2.68
N GLY A 453 11.80 -12.47 -3.43
CA GLY A 453 13.10 -13.07 -3.74
C GLY A 453 13.90 -13.48 -2.49
N PRO A 454 15.18 -13.86 -2.64
CA PRO A 454 15.95 -14.49 -1.57
C PRO A 454 15.91 -13.67 -0.27
N PRO A 455 15.98 -14.35 0.89
CA PRO A 455 15.67 -13.76 2.19
C PRO A 455 16.67 -12.66 2.56
N THR A 456 16.35 -11.42 2.21
CA THR A 456 16.96 -10.26 2.85
C THR A 456 16.40 -10.17 4.26
N LYS A 457 17.29 -10.30 5.25
CA LYS A 457 17.03 -10.11 6.69
C LYS A 457 16.13 -8.88 6.88
N GLY A 458 14.88 -9.07 7.32
CA GLY A 458 13.98 -7.96 7.62
C GLY A 458 12.52 -8.11 7.20
N PHE A 459 12.13 -9.17 6.49
CA PHE A 459 10.71 -9.52 6.37
C PHE A 459 10.25 -10.16 7.68
N PRO A 460 9.44 -9.51 8.53
CA PRO A 460 8.64 -10.26 9.49
C PRO A 460 7.73 -11.14 8.64
N GLY A 461 8.08 -12.42 8.53
CA GLY A 461 7.36 -13.32 7.65
C GLY A 461 5.86 -13.27 7.96
N SER A 462 5.05 -13.44 6.92
CA SER A 462 3.64 -13.84 6.99
C SER A 462 2.67 -12.86 7.67
N ILE A 463 2.27 -11.83 6.93
CA ILE A 463 0.89 -11.31 7.03
C ILE A 463 -0.09 -12.36 6.48
N TRP A 464 0.40 -13.26 5.62
CA TRP A 464 -0.36 -14.30 4.93
C TRP A 464 0.17 -15.70 5.26
N GLY A 465 0.18 -16.05 6.55
CA GLY A 465 0.63 -17.37 6.98
C GLY A 465 -0.43 -18.42 6.66
N ARG A 466 -0.44 -19.00 5.46
CA ARG A 466 -1.40 -20.06 5.10
C ARG A 466 -1.25 -21.28 6.01
N PHE A 467 -2.36 -21.79 6.52
CA PHE A 467 -2.45 -23.13 7.09
C PHE A 467 -3.43 -23.92 6.23
N ARG A 468 -2.94 -24.99 5.58
CA ARG A 468 -3.81 -25.85 4.78
C ARG A 468 -4.54 -26.81 5.71
N VAL A 469 -5.85 -26.75 5.69
CA VAL A 469 -6.71 -27.75 6.31
C VAL A 469 -7.09 -28.76 5.23
N TRP A 470 -7.27 -30.02 5.60
CA TRP A 470 -7.65 -31.05 4.65
C TRP A 470 -9.18 -31.15 4.53
N GLY A 471 -9.70 -31.24 3.30
CA GLY A 471 -11.14 -31.14 3.03
C GLY A 471 -11.66 -29.70 3.14
N ARG A 472 -12.99 -29.50 3.07
CA ARG A 472 -13.58 -28.18 3.36
C ARG A 472 -13.24 -27.77 4.79
N SER A 473 -12.76 -26.54 5.01
CA SER A 473 -12.55 -26.00 6.34
C SER A 473 -13.89 -25.90 7.09
N ARG A 474 -14.20 -26.90 7.93
CA ARG A 474 -15.31 -26.84 8.89
C ARG A 474 -14.73 -26.69 10.29
N VAL A 475 -13.98 -25.62 10.48
CA VAL A 475 -13.25 -25.34 11.72
C VAL A 475 -13.75 -24.00 12.25
N TRP A 476 -14.31 -24.01 13.45
CA TRP A 476 -14.85 -22.81 14.07
C TRP A 476 -13.98 -22.44 15.27
N ALA A 477 -13.72 -21.14 15.46
CA ALA A 477 -13.11 -20.64 16.67
C ALA A 477 -14.12 -19.77 17.43
N LEU A 478 -14.37 -20.09 18.70
CA LEU A 478 -15.28 -19.33 19.55
C LEU A 478 -14.51 -18.58 20.64
N PRO A 479 -14.90 -17.34 21.00
CA PRO A 479 -14.36 -16.65 22.16
C PRO A 479 -14.48 -17.49 23.43
N ASN A 480 -13.49 -17.42 24.30
CA ASN A 480 -13.48 -18.13 25.58
C ASN A 480 -12.69 -17.35 26.64
N LEU A 481 -12.98 -17.63 27.91
CA LEU A 481 -12.19 -17.10 29.02
C LEU A 481 -10.72 -17.59 28.95
N PRO A 482 -9.77 -16.90 29.60
CA PRO A 482 -8.33 -17.15 29.52
C PRO A 482 -7.93 -18.63 29.71
N PRO A 483 -6.79 -19.10 29.18
CA PRO A 483 -5.58 -18.31 28.90
C PRO A 483 -5.34 -17.84 27.46
N GLN A 484 -6.03 -18.38 26.44
CA GLN A 484 -5.79 -18.06 25.02
C GLN A 484 -6.89 -17.23 24.36
N GLY A 485 -7.99 -16.95 25.06
CA GLY A 485 -9.09 -16.10 24.57
C GLY A 485 -10.06 -16.76 23.59
N PHE A 486 -9.79 -17.99 23.12
CA PHE A 486 -10.69 -18.73 22.22
C PHE A 486 -10.56 -20.26 22.35
N ARG A 487 -11.52 -21.00 21.80
CA ARG A 487 -11.45 -22.47 21.61
C ARG A 487 -11.66 -22.84 20.16
N LEU A 488 -10.88 -23.81 19.69
CA LEU A 488 -11.07 -24.44 18.38
C LEU A 488 -12.11 -25.56 18.49
N LEU A 489 -13.14 -25.51 17.67
CA LEU A 489 -14.15 -26.57 17.55
C LEU A 489 -13.87 -27.41 16.30
N LEU A 490 -13.77 -28.72 16.51
CA LEU A 490 -13.59 -29.72 15.48
C LEU A 490 -14.73 -30.73 15.55
N ALA A 491 -15.24 -31.14 14.40
CA ALA A 491 -16.15 -32.27 14.34
C ALA A 491 -15.42 -33.54 14.80
N SER A 492 -16.01 -34.29 15.72
CA SER A 492 -15.43 -35.54 16.23
C SER A 492 -16.46 -36.66 16.18
N PRO A 493 -16.42 -37.50 15.12
CA PRO A 493 -17.22 -38.71 15.09
C PRO A 493 -16.95 -39.61 16.29
N SER A 494 -15.70 -39.74 16.77
CA SER A 494 -15.40 -40.59 17.93
C SER A 494 -16.10 -40.12 19.20
N ALA A 495 -16.14 -38.82 19.48
CA ALA A 495 -16.89 -38.26 20.61
C ALA A 495 -18.40 -38.53 20.49
N CYS A 496 -18.96 -38.44 19.28
CA CYS A 496 -20.35 -38.79 19.03
C CYS A 496 -20.64 -40.27 19.32
N TYR A 497 -19.80 -41.19 18.82
CA TYR A 497 -19.95 -42.62 19.10
C TYR A 497 -19.78 -42.95 20.59
N GLN A 498 -18.89 -42.25 21.29
CA GLN A 498 -18.75 -42.41 22.73
C GLN A 498 -20.04 -42.01 23.46
N LEU A 499 -20.58 -40.82 23.17
CA LEU A 499 -21.84 -40.34 23.76
C LEU A 499 -23.00 -41.32 23.48
N LEU A 500 -23.11 -41.81 22.25
CA LEU A 500 -24.18 -42.75 21.89
C LEU A 500 -24.06 -44.08 22.66
N LYS A 501 -22.85 -44.59 22.90
CA LYS A 501 -22.63 -45.78 23.73
C LYS A 501 -22.99 -45.54 25.19
N GLU A 502 -22.55 -44.43 25.76
CA GLU A 502 -22.91 -44.05 27.13
C GLU A 502 -24.44 -44.00 27.29
N LYS A 503 -25.15 -43.38 26.33
CA LYS A 503 -26.62 -43.34 26.35
C LYS A 503 -27.28 -44.70 26.13
N GLN A 504 -26.68 -45.57 25.34
CA GLN A 504 -27.13 -46.97 25.23
C GLN A 504 -26.99 -47.70 26.57
N GLU A 505 -25.85 -47.56 27.25
CA GLU A 505 -25.57 -48.18 28.56
C GLU A 505 -26.48 -47.66 29.67
N GLU A 506 -26.88 -46.39 29.60
CA GLU A 506 -27.89 -45.78 30.49
C GLU A 506 -29.34 -46.26 30.20
N GLY A 507 -29.54 -47.09 29.17
CA GLY A 507 -30.86 -47.65 28.82
C GLY A 507 -31.64 -46.86 27.76
N PHE A 508 -31.04 -45.83 27.15
CA PHE A 508 -31.67 -45.01 26.10
C PHE A 508 -31.42 -45.54 24.68
N GLY A 509 -31.06 -46.81 24.51
CA GLY A 509 -30.72 -47.41 23.21
C GLY A 509 -31.81 -47.29 22.13
N GLU A 510 -33.09 -47.26 22.53
CA GLU A 510 -34.24 -47.11 21.64
C GLU A 510 -34.59 -45.65 21.31
N ALA A 511 -33.84 -44.67 21.83
CA ALA A 511 -34.04 -43.28 21.48
C ALA A 511 -33.78 -43.07 19.98
N ALA A 512 -34.79 -42.62 19.24
CA ALA A 512 -34.73 -42.43 17.80
C ALA A 512 -34.32 -41.01 17.40
N MET A 513 -33.46 -40.90 16.39
CA MET A 513 -33.05 -39.62 15.78
C MET A 513 -34.19 -39.00 14.95
N PHE A 514 -34.03 -37.71 14.60
CA PHE A 514 -34.91 -36.99 13.66
C PHE A 514 -36.38 -36.91 14.12
N GLN A 515 -36.61 -36.79 15.43
CA GLN A 515 -37.93 -36.50 15.98
C GLN A 515 -38.46 -35.18 15.44
N GLY A 516 -39.77 -35.13 15.15
CA GLY A 516 -40.43 -33.96 14.56
C GLY A 516 -40.26 -33.82 13.04
N LEU A 517 -39.40 -34.62 12.40
CA LEU A 517 -39.28 -34.63 10.93
C LEU A 517 -40.22 -35.68 10.32
N GLU A 518 -40.98 -35.27 9.32
CA GLU A 518 -41.84 -36.14 8.53
C GLU A 518 -41.06 -36.77 7.37
N LYS A 519 -41.41 -38.00 6.98
CA LYS A 519 -40.87 -38.71 5.80
C LYS A 519 -39.35 -38.96 5.82
N VAL A 520 -38.73 -38.94 7.00
CA VAL A 520 -37.31 -39.30 7.20
C VAL A 520 -37.21 -40.56 8.05
N PRO A 521 -36.34 -41.54 7.71
CA PRO A 521 -36.07 -42.69 8.57
C PRO A 521 -35.60 -42.22 9.96
N LYS A 522 -36.07 -42.88 11.01
CA LYS A 522 -35.77 -42.51 12.41
C LYS A 522 -34.95 -43.60 13.09
N PRO A 523 -33.64 -43.70 12.78
CA PRO A 523 -32.83 -44.76 13.34
C PRO A 523 -32.65 -44.57 14.84
N THR A 524 -32.66 -45.66 15.59
CA THR A 524 -32.37 -45.66 17.04
C THR A 524 -30.87 -45.60 17.31
N ILE A 525 -30.49 -45.27 18.55
CA ILE A 525 -29.08 -45.36 18.99
C ILE A 525 -28.55 -46.78 18.75
N ASN A 526 -29.33 -47.81 19.07
CA ASN A 526 -28.97 -49.21 18.85
C ASN A 526 -28.66 -49.51 17.38
N GLU A 527 -29.53 -49.05 16.47
CA GLU A 527 -29.36 -49.24 15.02
C GLU A 527 -28.12 -48.51 14.47
N ILE A 528 -27.87 -47.27 14.93
CA ILE A 528 -26.68 -46.49 14.54
C ILE A 528 -25.41 -47.21 14.99
N LEU A 529 -25.37 -47.66 16.25
CA LEU A 529 -24.19 -48.35 16.80
C LEU A 529 -23.96 -49.72 16.15
N ALA A 530 -25.02 -50.43 15.74
CA ALA A 530 -24.92 -51.71 15.04
C ALA A 530 -24.51 -51.58 13.56
N ASN A 531 -24.60 -50.39 12.96
CA ASN A 531 -24.26 -50.18 11.56
C ASN A 531 -22.73 -50.13 11.33
N GLU A 532 -22.14 -51.26 10.95
CA GLU A 532 -20.71 -51.39 10.69
C GLU A 532 -20.21 -50.51 9.54
N GLY A 533 -21.00 -50.34 8.48
CA GLY A 533 -20.65 -49.51 7.33
C GLY A 533 -20.51 -48.04 7.71
N LEU A 534 -21.48 -47.53 8.47
CA LEU A 534 -21.46 -46.18 9.02
C LEU A 534 -20.29 -45.98 9.98
N ARG A 535 -19.99 -46.97 10.82
CA ARG A 535 -18.83 -46.94 11.73
C ARG A 535 -17.51 -46.87 10.95
N LYS A 536 -17.35 -47.70 9.91
CA LYS A 536 -16.14 -47.69 9.07
C LYS A 536 -15.93 -46.34 8.39
N PHE A 537 -16.99 -45.72 7.88
CA PHE A 537 -16.93 -44.38 7.30
C PHE A 537 -16.52 -43.33 8.34
N ASN A 538 -17.13 -43.34 9.52
CA ASN A 538 -16.82 -42.37 10.57
C ASN A 538 -15.42 -42.56 11.18
N ASN A 539 -14.91 -43.79 11.23
CA ASN A 539 -13.52 -44.08 11.60
C ASN A 539 -12.51 -43.53 10.58
N TYR A 540 -12.88 -43.46 9.29
CA TYR A 540 -12.04 -42.83 8.28
C TYR A 540 -12.11 -41.29 8.33
N ALA A 541 -13.27 -40.74 8.70
CA ALA A 541 -13.46 -39.30 8.81
C ALA A 541 -12.80 -38.70 10.07
N GLN A 542 -12.65 -39.49 11.13
CA GLN A 542 -11.95 -39.13 12.36
C GLN A 542 -10.43 -39.15 12.16
#